data_AF-A0A848S260-F1
#
_entry.id   AF-A0A848S260-F1
#
_cell.length_a   1.000
_cell.length_b   1.000
_cell.length_c   1.000
_cell.angle_alpha   90.00
_cell.angle_beta   90.00
_cell.angle_gamma   90.00
#
_symmetry.space_group_name_H-M   'P 1'
#
loop_
_entity.id
_entity.type
_entity.pdbx_description
1 polymer ?
#
loop_
_entity_poly.entity_id
_entity_poly.type
_entity_poly.pdbx_seq_one_letter_code
_entity_poly.pdbx_strand_id
1 'polypeptide(L)'
;MNKNNLQNIKKPGFNVPKDYFNNLEDVILSEINLKETLSTSGFKTPKDYFETLEGVVIEKVTEKKASKVISLFSAKNLVYISSVAAAILLLFNLSNFQKNGDWSNLDTETVENYMINEDISFYEIAALLSDEDLKEENFIDYNFDKENIENYLLNNLEVEDLVID
;
A
#
# COMPACT_ATOMS: atom_id res chain seq x y z
N MET A 1 52.86 40.85 -23.11
CA MET A 1 52.59 39.70 -24.01
C MET A 1 52.54 38.44 -23.16
N ASN A 2 51.35 37.90 -22.93
CA ASN A 2 51.16 36.68 -22.13
C ASN A 2 51.60 35.45 -22.94
N LYS A 3 52.48 34.61 -22.37
CA LYS A 3 52.90 33.34 -22.96
C LYS A 3 51.80 32.32 -22.73
N ASN A 4 50.99 32.05 -23.74
CA ASN A 4 49.99 30.99 -23.69
C ASN A 4 50.73 29.64 -23.64
N ASN A 5 50.64 28.95 -22.50
CA ASN A 5 51.11 27.59 -22.33
C ASN A 5 50.36 26.66 -23.29
N LEU A 6 50.98 26.33 -24.42
CA LEU A 6 50.55 25.27 -25.33
C LEU A 6 50.56 23.97 -24.52
N GLN A 7 49.38 23.50 -24.11
CA GLN A 7 49.25 22.21 -23.43
C GLN A 7 49.74 21.13 -24.39
N ASN A 8 50.95 20.62 -24.14
CA ASN A 8 51.51 19.53 -24.93
C ASN A 8 50.83 18.24 -24.48
N ILE A 9 49.67 17.95 -25.08
CA ILE A 9 48.85 16.78 -24.76
C ILE A 9 49.64 15.54 -25.19
N LYS A 10 50.28 14.85 -24.24
CA LYS A 10 51.18 13.72 -24.52
C LYS A 10 50.47 12.51 -25.17
N LYS A 11 49.15 12.45 -25.10
CA LYS A 11 48.31 11.44 -25.74
C LYS A 11 47.10 12.15 -26.34
N PRO A 12 47.08 12.44 -27.66
CA PRO A 12 45.84 12.87 -28.30
C PRO A 12 44.80 11.77 -28.07
N GLY A 13 43.58 12.12 -27.65
CA GLY A 13 42.50 11.15 -27.38
C GLY A 13 41.99 10.39 -28.61
N PHE A 14 42.73 10.45 -29.72
CA PHE A 14 42.41 9.81 -30.98
C PHE A 14 43.35 8.63 -31.17
N ASN A 15 42.78 7.43 -31.25
CA ASN A 15 43.50 6.22 -31.63
C ASN A 15 43.10 5.87 -33.07
N VAL A 16 44.07 5.50 -33.89
CA VAL A 16 43.78 4.95 -35.22
C VAL A 16 43.48 3.46 -35.12
N PRO A 17 42.67 2.91 -36.04
CA PRO A 17 42.48 1.47 -36.15
C PRO A 17 43.81 0.72 -36.30
N LYS A 18 43.83 -0.52 -35.84
CA LYS A 18 44.97 -1.43 -36.06
C LYS A 18 45.26 -1.54 -37.56
N ASP A 19 46.54 -1.46 -37.93
CA ASP A 19 47.03 -1.57 -39.32
C ASP A 19 46.58 -0.45 -40.28
N TYR A 20 46.05 0.67 -39.78
CA TYR A 20 45.63 1.82 -40.60
C TYR A 20 46.73 2.31 -41.55
N PHE A 21 47.92 2.57 -41.00
CA PHE A 21 49.05 3.07 -41.81
C PHE A 21 49.71 1.98 -42.65
N ASN A 22 49.67 0.72 -42.20
CA ASN A 22 50.26 -0.40 -42.93
C ASN A 22 49.52 -0.68 -44.24
N ASN A 23 48.19 -0.49 -44.26
CA ASN A 23 47.35 -0.77 -45.42
C ASN A 23 46.96 0.50 -46.22
N LEU A 24 47.41 1.69 -45.78
CA LEU A 24 46.98 2.97 -46.37
C LEU A 24 47.33 3.06 -47.86
N GLU A 25 48.53 2.63 -48.22
CA GLU A 25 49.03 2.66 -49.59
C GLU A 25 48.18 1.76 -50.51
N ASP A 26 47.94 0.51 -50.09
CA ASP A 26 47.11 -0.45 -50.82
C ASP A 26 45.66 0.07 -51.02
N VAL A 27 45.09 0.70 -49.98
CA VAL A 27 43.75 1.29 -50.05
C VAL A 27 43.71 2.46 -51.03
N ILE A 28 44.70 3.35 -51.01
CA ILE A 28 44.75 4.48 -51.94
C ILE A 28 44.93 4.00 -53.38
N LEU A 29 45.86 3.07 -53.63
CA LEU A 29 46.12 2.51 -54.96
C LEU A 29 44.89 1.78 -55.51
N SER A 30 44.22 0.96 -54.69
CA SER A 30 42.99 0.26 -55.10
C SER A 30 41.87 1.22 -55.47
N GLU A 31 41.68 2.31 -54.71
CA GLU A 31 40.68 3.35 -55.01
C GLU A 31 40.99 4.12 -56.30
N ILE A 32 42.27 4.43 -56.56
CA ILE A 32 42.71 5.08 -57.80
C ILE A 32 42.45 4.14 -59.00
N ASN A 33 42.89 2.88 -58.91
CA ASN A 33 42.68 1.88 -59.95
C ASN A 33 41.18 1.67 -60.23
N LEU A 34 40.34 1.67 -59.18
CA LEU A 34 38.89 1.55 -59.31
C LEU A 34 38.29 2.74 -60.07
N LYS A 35 38.72 3.98 -59.76
CA LYS A 35 38.24 5.19 -60.43
C LYS A 35 38.71 5.32 -61.89
N GLU A 36 39.92 4.85 -62.18
CA GLU A 36 40.42 4.80 -63.56
C GLU A 36 39.65 3.77 -64.40
N THR A 37 39.26 2.65 -63.79
CA THR A 37 38.56 1.56 -64.47
C THR A 37 37.05 1.83 -64.59
N LEU A 38 36.44 2.52 -63.63
CA LEU A 38 35.00 2.78 -63.57
C LEU A 38 34.74 4.29 -63.53
N SER A 39 34.32 4.85 -64.66
CA SER A 39 34.02 6.29 -64.78
C SER A 39 32.66 6.69 -64.18
N THR A 40 31.83 5.71 -63.80
CA THR A 40 30.47 5.95 -63.28
C THR A 40 30.17 4.98 -62.14
N SER A 41 29.44 5.44 -61.13
CA SER A 41 28.87 4.57 -60.11
C SER A 41 28.07 3.44 -60.77
N GLY A 42 28.37 2.19 -60.41
CA GLY A 42 27.65 1.00 -60.89
C GLY A 42 26.18 0.96 -60.48
N PHE A 43 25.77 1.85 -59.57
CA PHE A 43 24.40 2.00 -59.12
C PHE A 43 23.69 3.09 -59.92
N LYS A 44 22.67 2.70 -60.67
CA LYS A 44 21.70 3.62 -61.26
C LYS A 44 20.45 3.60 -60.41
N THR A 45 19.90 4.77 -60.12
CA THR A 45 18.56 4.84 -59.54
C THR A 45 17.55 4.28 -60.54
N PRO A 46 16.49 3.59 -60.07
CA PRO A 46 15.38 3.21 -60.91
C PRO A 46 14.82 4.40 -61.68
N LYS A 47 14.24 4.12 -62.85
CA LYS A 47 13.55 5.13 -63.64
C LYS A 47 12.45 5.77 -62.78
N ASP A 48 12.35 7.10 -62.83
CA ASP A 48 11.34 7.91 -62.15
C ASP A 48 11.36 7.79 -60.60
N TYR A 49 12.47 7.34 -59.99
CA TYR A 49 12.61 7.21 -58.53
C TYR A 49 12.31 8.53 -57.80
N PHE A 50 12.96 9.63 -58.19
CA PHE A 50 12.76 10.92 -57.52
C PHE A 50 11.40 11.56 -57.84
N GLU A 51 10.82 11.22 -59.00
CA GLU A 51 9.48 11.71 -59.41
C GLU A 51 8.36 11.00 -58.63
N THR A 52 8.55 9.72 -58.29
CA THR A 52 7.57 8.91 -57.54
C THR A 52 7.77 8.94 -56.03
N LEU A 53 8.96 9.33 -55.56
CA LEU A 53 9.33 9.34 -54.14
C LEU A 53 8.35 10.15 -53.29
N GLU A 54 8.00 11.36 -53.75
CA GLU A 54 7.07 12.24 -53.02
C GLU A 54 5.70 11.59 -52.83
N GLY A 55 5.14 11.01 -53.91
CA GLY A 55 3.86 10.30 -53.86
C GLY A 55 3.88 9.11 -52.90
N VAL A 56 4.94 8.30 -52.94
CA VAL A 56 5.11 7.13 -52.06
C VAL A 56 5.24 7.54 -50.59
N VAL A 57 5.96 8.64 -50.30
CA VAL A 57 6.10 9.15 -48.94
C VAL A 57 4.77 9.67 -48.42
N ILE A 58 4.04 10.45 -49.22
CA ILE A 58 2.72 10.97 -48.84
C ILE A 58 1.76 9.81 -48.58
N GLU A 59 1.68 8.82 -49.47
CA GLU A 59 0.84 7.62 -49.32
C GLU A 59 1.14 6.89 -48.00
N LYS A 60 2.42 6.61 -47.72
CA LYS A 60 2.83 5.91 -46.48
C LYS A 60 2.57 6.69 -45.20
N VAL A 61 2.59 8.03 -45.24
CA VAL A 61 2.36 8.88 -44.07
C VAL A 61 0.88 9.19 -43.87
N THR A 62 0.09 9.23 -44.95
CA THR A 62 -1.36 9.49 -44.90
C THR A 62 -2.19 8.24 -44.70
N GLU A 63 -1.70 7.04 -45.04
CA GLU A 63 -2.24 5.78 -44.55
C GLU A 63 -2.01 5.65 -43.03
N LYS A 64 -2.80 6.40 -42.26
CA LYS A 64 -3.04 6.12 -40.86
C LYS A 64 -3.79 4.79 -40.80
N LYS A 65 -3.07 3.67 -40.79
CA LYS A 65 -3.57 2.44 -40.22
C LYS A 65 -3.97 2.80 -38.80
N ALA A 66 -5.26 3.01 -38.57
CA ALA A 66 -5.79 3.30 -37.25
C ALA A 66 -5.29 2.18 -36.35
N SER A 67 -4.34 2.50 -35.46
CA SER A 67 -3.89 1.53 -34.49
C SER A 67 -5.13 1.08 -33.74
N LYS A 68 -5.31 -0.23 -33.59
CA LYS A 68 -6.46 -0.80 -32.90
C LYS A 68 -6.35 -0.44 -31.42
N VAL A 69 -6.77 0.77 -31.07
CA VAL A 69 -6.84 1.24 -29.69
C VAL A 69 -8.11 0.66 -29.09
N ILE A 70 -7.93 -0.06 -27.99
CA ILE A 70 -9.05 -0.49 -27.14
C ILE A 70 -9.21 0.54 -26.02
N SER A 71 -10.45 0.95 -25.76
CA SER A 71 -10.74 1.81 -24.61
C SER A 71 -10.49 1.03 -23.31
N LEU A 72 -9.62 1.56 -22.44
CA LEU A 72 -9.31 0.97 -21.14
C LEU A 72 -10.45 1.12 -20.13
N PHE A 73 -11.27 2.17 -20.27
CA PHE A 73 -12.36 2.48 -19.36
C PHE A 73 -13.69 2.43 -20.10
N SER A 74 -14.56 1.49 -19.71
CA SER A 74 -15.94 1.45 -20.14
C SER A 74 -16.84 1.81 -18.95
N ALA A 75 -17.84 2.66 -19.19
CA ALA A 75 -18.78 3.06 -18.14
C ALA A 75 -19.46 1.83 -17.50
N LYS A 76 -19.69 0.77 -18.27
CA LYS A 76 -20.24 -0.50 -17.78
C LYS A 76 -19.32 -1.15 -16.75
N ASN A 77 -18.03 -1.28 -17.05
CA ASN A 77 -17.06 -1.90 -16.13
C ASN A 77 -16.86 -1.06 -14.86
N LEU A 78 -16.93 0.28 -14.97
CA LEU A 78 -16.86 1.16 -13.80
C LEU A 78 -18.03 0.97 -12.84
N VAL A 79 -19.25 0.77 -13.36
CA VAL A 79 -20.43 0.51 -12.52
C VAL A 79 -20.29 -0.83 -11.77
N TYR A 80 -19.83 -1.89 -12.44
CA TYR A 80 -19.60 -3.18 -11.79
C TYR A 80 -18.54 -3.08 -10.68
N ILE A 81 -17.38 -2.48 -10.97
CA ILE A 81 -16.29 -2.32 -9.99
C ILE A 81 -16.72 -1.44 -8.81
N SER A 82 -17.50 -0.39 -9.07
CA SER A 82 -18.03 0.49 -8.03
C SER A 82 -18.95 -0.24 -7.06
N SER A 83 -19.80 -1.16 -7.54
CA SER A 83 -20.68 -1.95 -6.66
C SER A 83 -19.90 -2.88 -5.72
N VAL A 84 -18.84 -3.51 -6.21
CA VAL A 84 -17.96 -4.38 -5.41
C VAL A 84 -17.19 -3.55 -4.38
N ALA A 85 -16.64 -2.40 -4.78
CA ALA A 85 -15.93 -1.50 -3.87
C ALA A 85 -16.86 -0.96 -2.76
N ALA A 86 -18.09 -0.57 -3.10
CA ALA A 86 -19.09 -0.11 -2.14
C ALA A 86 -19.47 -1.23 -1.14
N ALA A 87 -19.66 -2.46 -1.62
CA ALA A 87 -19.93 -3.61 -0.75
C ALA A 87 -18.77 -3.90 0.22
N ILE A 88 -17.52 -3.81 -0.24
CA ILE A 88 -16.33 -3.97 0.62
C ILE A 88 -16.25 -2.87 1.68
N LEU A 89 -16.49 -1.61 1.29
CA LEU A 89 -16.50 -0.48 2.23
C LEU A 89 -17.61 -0.61 3.27
N LEU A 90 -18.79 -1.07 2.84
CA LEU A 90 -19.92 -1.33 3.72
C LEU A 90 -19.57 -2.49 4.67
N LEU A 91 -19.00 -3.58 4.17
CA LEU A 91 -18.54 -4.71 4.99
C LEU A 91 -17.52 -4.26 6.04
N PHE A 92 -16.59 -3.38 5.69
CA PHE A 92 -15.59 -2.85 6.64
C PHE A 92 -16.18 -1.88 7.66
N ASN A 93 -17.19 -1.08 7.29
CA ASN A 93 -17.89 -0.18 8.22
C ASN A 93 -18.88 -0.91 9.14
N LEU A 94 -19.56 -1.94 8.63
CA LEU A 94 -20.53 -2.72 9.41
C LEU A 94 -19.84 -3.79 10.28
N SER A 95 -18.65 -4.25 9.87
CA SER A 95 -17.91 -5.24 10.63
C SER A 95 -17.31 -4.57 11.87
N ASN A 96 -18.04 -4.63 12.98
CA ASN A 96 -17.51 -4.38 14.31
C ASN A 96 -16.51 -5.49 14.66
N PHE A 97 -15.28 -5.36 14.16
CA PHE A 97 -14.12 -6.12 14.60
C PHE A 97 -13.84 -5.77 16.07
N GLN A 98 -14.49 -6.50 16.97
CA GLN A 98 -14.24 -6.59 18.41
C GLN A 98 -13.79 -5.27 19.07
N LYS A 99 -14.77 -4.43 19.43
CA LYS A 99 -14.59 -3.53 20.58
C LYS A 99 -14.58 -4.41 21.83
N ASN A 100 -13.41 -4.61 22.42
CA ASN A 100 -13.34 -5.03 23.81
C ASN A 100 -14.08 -3.95 24.62
N GLY A 101 -15.20 -4.32 25.25
CA GLY A 101 -15.96 -3.42 26.09
C GLY A 101 -15.05 -2.94 27.23
N ASP A 102 -14.89 -1.62 27.34
CA ASP A 102 -14.17 -1.04 28.45
C ASP A 102 -15.12 -1.00 29.66
N TRP A 103 -14.97 -1.99 30.55
CA TRP A 103 -15.76 -2.12 31.77
C TRP A 103 -15.26 -1.20 32.90
N SER A 104 -14.18 -0.43 32.67
CA SER A 104 -13.60 0.44 33.69
C SER A 104 -14.42 1.70 33.99
N ASN A 105 -15.39 2.02 33.14
CA ASN A 105 -16.24 3.21 33.26
C ASN A 105 -17.72 2.86 33.49
N LEU A 106 -18.00 1.72 34.13
CA LEU A 106 -19.35 1.41 34.61
C LEU A 106 -19.64 2.20 35.88
N ASP A 107 -20.72 2.95 35.86
CA ASP A 107 -21.30 3.56 37.05
C ASP A 107 -22.19 2.56 37.81
N THR A 108 -22.26 2.72 39.12
CA THR A 108 -23.02 1.83 40.02
C THR A 108 -24.48 1.73 39.61
N GLU A 109 -25.10 2.83 39.18
CA GLU A 109 -26.50 2.87 38.74
C GLU A 109 -26.74 1.95 37.52
N THR A 110 -25.81 1.89 36.56
CA THR A 110 -25.91 0.97 35.42
C THR A 110 -25.84 -0.50 35.87
N VAL A 111 -24.96 -0.82 36.81
CA VAL A 111 -24.81 -2.19 37.32
C VAL A 111 -26.04 -2.62 38.12
N GLU A 112 -26.55 -1.75 39.00
CA GLU A 112 -27.75 -2.01 39.78
C GLU A 112 -28.97 -2.24 38.87
N ASN A 113 -29.17 -1.37 37.88
CA ASN A 113 -30.27 -1.53 36.93
C ASN A 113 -30.15 -2.82 36.12
N TYR A 114 -28.93 -3.23 35.74
CA TYR A 114 -28.71 -4.51 35.06
C TYR A 114 -29.09 -5.69 35.96
N MET A 115 -28.64 -5.70 37.21
CA MET A 115 -28.95 -6.75 38.18
C MET A 115 -30.46 -6.88 38.43
N ILE A 116 -31.17 -5.76 38.54
CA ILE A 116 -32.63 -5.73 38.71
C ILE A 116 -33.35 -6.27 37.47
N ASN A 117 -32.93 -5.86 36.27
CA ASN A 117 -33.59 -6.27 35.03
C ASN A 117 -33.37 -7.75 34.69
N GLU A 118 -32.20 -8.28 35.00
CA GLU A 118 -31.87 -9.69 34.81
C GLU A 118 -32.30 -10.58 35.98
N ASP A 119 -32.99 -10.02 36.99
CA ASP A 119 -33.47 -10.71 38.19
C ASP A 119 -32.39 -11.55 38.88
N ILE A 120 -31.16 -11.01 38.94
CA ILE A 120 -30.01 -11.71 39.50
C ILE A 120 -30.19 -11.81 41.01
N SER A 121 -30.33 -13.04 41.51
CA SER A 121 -30.52 -13.28 42.93
C SER A 121 -29.22 -13.14 43.74
N PHE A 122 -29.33 -12.78 45.02
CA PHE A 122 -28.18 -12.74 45.94
C PHE A 122 -27.46 -14.09 46.02
N TYR A 123 -28.19 -15.20 45.89
CA TYR A 123 -27.62 -16.54 45.92
C TYR A 123 -26.72 -16.82 44.70
N GLU A 124 -27.09 -16.31 43.52
CA GLU A 124 -26.26 -16.43 42.32
C GLU A 124 -24.97 -15.63 42.44
N ILE A 125 -25.02 -14.44 43.05
CA ILE A 125 -23.83 -13.64 43.32
C ILE A 125 -22.93 -14.35 44.34
N ALA A 126 -23.52 -14.87 45.43
CA ALA A 126 -22.79 -15.60 46.46
C ALA A 126 -22.12 -16.87 45.91
N ALA A 127 -22.75 -17.56 44.95
CA ALA A 127 -22.18 -18.74 44.30
C ALA A 127 -20.94 -18.43 43.44
N LEU A 128 -20.72 -17.17 43.08
CA LEU A 128 -19.53 -16.72 42.35
C LEU A 128 -18.38 -16.31 43.28
N LEU A 129 -18.64 -16.11 44.57
CA LEU A 129 -17.61 -15.78 45.55
C LEU A 129 -16.81 -17.04 45.92
N SER A 130 -15.49 -16.92 45.91
CA SER A 130 -14.57 -17.98 46.34
C SER A 130 -14.16 -17.81 47.80
N ASP A 131 -13.64 -18.88 48.41
CA ASP A 131 -13.05 -18.81 49.77
C ASP A 131 -11.90 -17.78 49.85
N GLU A 132 -11.25 -17.47 48.72
CA GLU A 132 -10.22 -16.45 48.65
C GLU A 132 -10.79 -15.03 48.67
N ASP A 133 -11.98 -14.82 48.11
CA ASP A 133 -12.67 -13.52 48.16
C ASP A 133 -13.21 -13.23 49.55
N LEU A 134 -13.56 -14.26 50.33
CA LEU A 134 -14.12 -14.15 51.69
C LEU A 134 -13.06 -14.03 52.80
N LYS A 135 -11.78 -13.89 52.47
CA LYS A 135 -10.73 -13.71 53.47
C LYS A 135 -10.87 -12.36 54.17
N GLU A 136 -10.60 -12.34 55.48
CA GLU A 136 -10.66 -11.15 56.33
C GLU A 136 -9.85 -9.98 55.75
N GLU A 137 -8.71 -10.26 55.12
CA GLU A 137 -7.83 -9.27 54.47
C GLU A 137 -8.53 -8.40 53.42
N ASN A 138 -9.56 -8.92 52.74
CA ASN A 138 -10.31 -8.20 51.72
C ASN A 138 -11.35 -7.23 52.30
N PHE A 139 -11.65 -7.33 53.60
CA PHE A 139 -12.63 -6.47 54.29
C PHE A 139 -11.97 -5.40 55.17
N ILE A 140 -10.65 -5.43 55.35
CA ILE A 140 -9.89 -4.53 56.25
C ILE A 140 -10.03 -3.06 55.87
N ASP A 141 -10.20 -2.75 54.58
CA ASP A 141 -10.31 -1.37 54.08
C ASP A 141 -11.69 -0.74 54.29
N TYR A 142 -12.68 -1.50 54.76
CA TYR A 142 -14.02 -0.99 55.07
C TYR A 142 -14.13 -0.63 56.55
N ASN A 143 -13.98 0.67 56.85
CA ASN A 143 -14.26 1.19 58.19
C ASN A 143 -15.78 1.31 58.39
N PHE A 144 -16.41 0.22 58.81
CA PHE A 144 -17.82 0.23 59.17
C PHE A 144 -18.04 0.94 60.51
N ASP A 145 -18.95 1.90 60.54
CA ASP A 145 -19.39 2.49 61.80
C ASP A 145 -20.15 1.44 62.62
N LYS A 146 -19.71 1.23 63.85
CA LYS A 146 -20.32 0.27 64.78
C LYS A 146 -21.80 0.58 65.02
N GLU A 147 -22.18 1.86 65.08
CA GLU A 147 -23.57 2.27 65.25
C GLU A 147 -24.43 1.87 64.04
N ASN A 148 -23.89 1.97 62.83
CA ASN A 148 -24.59 1.57 61.61
C ASN A 148 -24.75 0.05 61.52
N ILE A 149 -23.74 -0.72 61.93
CA ILE A 149 -23.84 -2.18 62.01
C ILE A 149 -24.91 -2.57 63.03
N GLU A 150 -24.86 -2.01 64.24
CA GLU A 150 -25.81 -2.32 65.31
C GLU A 150 -27.24 -2.02 64.89
N ASN A 151 -27.48 -0.84 64.29
CA ASN A 151 -28.79 -0.48 63.76
C ASN A 151 -29.26 -1.41 62.64
N TYR A 152 -28.38 -1.82 61.73
CA TYR A 152 -28.74 -2.74 60.66
C TYR A 152 -29.14 -4.11 61.23
N LEU A 153 -28.34 -4.65 62.13
CA LEU A 153 -28.59 -5.95 62.76
C LEU A 153 -29.89 -5.93 63.58
N LEU A 154 -30.15 -4.88 64.36
CA LEU A 154 -31.36 -4.78 65.16
C LEU A 154 -32.65 -4.63 64.33
N ASN A 155 -32.56 -4.04 63.12
CA ASN A 155 -33.74 -3.79 62.29
C ASN A 155 -34.00 -4.86 61.23
N ASN A 156 -33.01 -5.71 60.91
CA ASN A 156 -33.11 -6.67 59.80
C ASN A 156 -32.81 -8.11 60.19
N LEU A 157 -32.45 -8.39 61.45
CA LEU A 157 -32.15 -9.72 61.94
C LEU A 157 -33.04 -10.04 63.14
N GLU A 158 -33.76 -11.16 63.10
CA GLU A 158 -34.51 -11.65 64.25
C GLU A 158 -33.64 -12.58 65.10
N VAL A 159 -33.91 -12.66 66.41
CA VAL A 159 -33.11 -13.49 67.34
C VAL A 159 -33.19 -14.97 66.95
N GLU A 160 -34.31 -15.41 66.39
CA GLU A 160 -34.52 -16.75 65.83
C GLU A 160 -33.57 -17.07 64.66
N ASP A 161 -33.12 -16.09 63.86
CA ASP A 161 -32.17 -16.31 62.76
C ASP A 161 -30.74 -16.61 63.26
N LEU A 162 -30.43 -16.25 64.51
CA LEU A 162 -29.14 -16.46 65.15
C LEU A 162 -29.02 -17.83 65.86
N VAL A 163 -30.13 -18.56 65.97
CA VAL A 163 -30.13 -19.91 66.56
C VAL A 163 -29.86 -20.91 65.44
N ILE A 164 -28.60 -21.33 65.34
CA ILE A 164 -28.16 -22.39 64.45
C ILE A 164 -28.24 -23.71 65.23
N ASP A 165 -28.99 -24.70 64.73
CA ASP A 165 -28.97 -26.10 65.19
C ASP A 165 -27.68 -26.82 64.77
#